data_AF-A0A212D6B3-F1
#
_entry.id   AF-A0A212D6B3-F1
#
_cell.length_a   1.000
_cell.length_b   1.000
_cell.length_c   1.000
_cell.angle_alpha   90.00
_cell.angle_beta   90.00
_cell.angle_gamma   90.00
#
_symmetry.space_group_name_H-M   'P 1'
#
loop_
_entity.id
_entity.type
_entity.pdbx_description
1 polymer ?
#
loop_
_entity_poly.entity_id
_entity_poly.type
_entity_poly.pdbx_seq_one_letter_code
_entity_poly.pdbx_strand_id
1 'polypeptide(L)' 'EIKEFVQSSGEDGFVVLSLGSKVVGRFSGNKPETLGNNTQLFKWIPQNDLLGHPKTKAFITHVGGNGISEAIYHVIPM' A
#
# COMPACT_ATOMS: atom_id res chain seq x y z
N GLU A 1 14.30 -0.91 -0.02
CA GLU A 1 13.11 -1.41 -0.74
C GLU A 1 11.92 -0.44 -0.73
N ILE A 2 11.11 -0.33 0.34
CA ILE A 2 9.89 0.51 0.26
C ILE A 2 10.17 2.01 0.10
N LYS A 3 11.20 2.53 0.79
CA LYS A 3 11.64 3.92 0.61
C LYS A 3 12.17 4.16 -0.80
N GLU A 4 12.85 3.18 -1.37
CA GLU A 4 13.37 3.28 -2.74
C GLU A 4 12.22 3.28 -3.75
N PHE A 5 11.19 2.45 -3.57
CA PHE A 5 9.98 2.47 -4.40
C PHE A 5 9.29 3.83 -4.36
N VAL A 6 9.09 4.37 -3.15
CA VAL A 6 8.45 5.68 -2.94
C VAL A 6 9.26 6.80 -3.62
N GLN A 7 10.59 6.74 -3.53
CA GLN A 7 11.45 7.71 -4.21
C GLN A 7 11.49 7.48 -5.73
N SER A 8 11.47 6.23 -6.20
CA SER A 8 11.49 5.87 -7.62
C SER A 8 10.17 6.10 -8.34
N SER A 9 9.06 6.25 -7.61
CA SER A 9 7.73 6.50 -8.19
C SER A 9 7.64 7.81 -8.99
N GLY A 10 8.64 8.70 -8.90
CA GLY A 10 8.65 9.95 -9.67
C GLY A 10 7.67 11.00 -9.12
N GLU A 11 7.14 11.84 -10.01
CA GLU A 11 6.10 12.86 -9.70
C GLU A 11 4.70 12.23 -9.59
N ASP A 12 4.49 11.13 -10.31
CA ASP A 12 3.26 10.34 -10.28
C ASP A 12 3.27 9.52 -8.99
N GLY A 13 2.52 9.98 -7.98
CA GLY A 13 2.46 9.31 -6.69
C GLY A 13 1.99 7.84 -6.75
N PHE A 14 2.10 7.10 -5.66
CA PHE A 14 1.82 5.66 -5.62
C PHE A 14 0.47 5.33 -4.95
N VAL A 15 -0.04 4.13 -5.24
CA VAL A 15 -1.25 3.57 -4.64
C VAL A 15 -0.85 2.51 -3.62
N VAL A 16 -1.42 2.59 -2.43
CA VAL A 16 -1.19 1.60 -1.37
C VAL A 16 -2.29 0.57 -1.42
N LEU A 17 -1.89 -0.71 -1.40
CA LEU A 17 -2.81 -1.83 -1.23
C LEU A 17 -2.57 -2.45 0.14
N SER A 18 -3.59 -2.44 1.01
CA SER A 18 -3.55 -3.17 2.27
C SER A 18 -4.83 -3.94 2.51
N LEU A 19 -4.66 -5.24 2.77
CA LEU A 19 -5.78 -6.13 3.07
C LEU A 19 -6.07 -6.23 4.56
N GLY A 20 -5.49 -5.34 5.39
CA GLY A 20 -5.74 -5.13 6.84
C GLY A 20 -5.78 -6.35 7.75
N SER A 21 -5.52 -7.52 7.20
CA SER A 21 -5.39 -8.78 7.88
C SER A 21 -3.90 -9.06 7.94
N LYS A 22 -3.41 -9.44 9.12
CA LYS A 22 -2.15 -10.17 9.19
C LYS A 22 -2.39 -11.48 8.43
N VAL A 23 -2.06 -11.49 7.15
CA VAL A 23 -2.07 -12.69 6.33
C VAL A 23 -0.82 -13.51 6.67
N VAL A 24 -0.67 -13.89 7.93
CA VAL A 24 0.11 -15.08 8.29
C VAL A 24 -0.84 -16.24 8.01
N GLY A 25 -1.01 -16.56 6.72
CA GLY A 25 -1.81 -17.72 6.32
C GLY A 25 -2.34 -17.75 4.89
N ARG A 26 -2.42 -16.63 4.14
CA ARG A 26 -3.04 -16.65 2.79
C ARG A 26 -2.63 -15.54 1.79
N PHE A 27 -1.36 -15.18 1.77
CA PHE A 27 -0.65 -14.73 0.57
C PHE A 27 0.68 -15.45 0.62
N SER A 28 0.57 -16.77 0.44
CA SER A 28 1.65 -17.74 0.36
C SER A 28 1.72 -18.29 -1.07
N GLY A 29 1.35 -17.47 -2.05
CA GLY A 29 1.47 -17.79 -3.47
C GLY A 29 2.75 -17.19 -4.06
N ASN A 30 3.19 -17.73 -5.19
CA ASN A 30 4.30 -17.16 -5.94
C ASN A 30 3.94 -15.74 -6.41
N LYS A 31 4.96 -14.88 -6.53
CA LYS A 31 4.82 -13.58 -7.19
C LYS A 31 4.11 -13.80 -8.54
N PRO A 32 2.97 -13.14 -8.80
CA PRO A 32 2.28 -13.28 -10.08
C PRO A 32 3.22 -12.87 -11.22
N GLU A 33 3.27 -13.65 -12.29
CA GLU A 33 4.08 -13.34 -13.47
C GLU A 33 3.60 -12.04 -14.17
N THR A 34 2.34 -11.65 -13.92
CA THR A 34 1.70 -10.45 -14.46
C THR A 34 2.03 -9.17 -13.68
N LEU A 35 2.90 -9.23 -12.67
CA LEU A 35 3.24 -8.05 -11.87
C LEU A 35 4.12 -7.09 -12.68
N GLY A 36 3.60 -5.89 -12.95
CA GLY A 36 4.36 -4.82 -13.60
C GLY A 36 5.52 -4.30 -12.75
N ASN A 37 6.50 -3.66 -13.40
CA ASN A 37 7.69 -3.09 -12.74
C ASN A 37 7.37 -1.97 -11.73
N ASN A 38 6.16 -1.39 -11.81
CA ASN A 38 5.65 -0.33 -10.93
C ASN A 38 4.86 -0.87 -9.72
N THR A 39 4.81 -2.18 -9.53
CA THR A 39 4.10 -2.81 -8.40
C THR A 39 5.06 -3.64 -7.58
N GLN A 40 5.12 -3.36 -6.28
CA GLN A 40 5.91 -4.13 -5.32
C GLN A 40 5.00 -4.83 -4.31
N LEU A 41 5.33 -6.09 -4.00
CA LEU A 41 4.61 -6.89 -3.04
C LEU A 41 5.42 -6.98 -1.76
N PHE A 42 4.81 -6.58 -0.65
CA PHE A 42 5.41 -6.65 0.67
C PHE A 42 4.56 -7.52 1.57
N LYS A 43 5.22 -8.34 2.40
CA LYS A 43 4.54 -9.14 3.43
C LYS A 43 3.93 -8.27 4.53
N TRP A 44 4.55 -7.11 4.79
CA TRP A 44 4.11 -6.12 5.75
C TRP A 44 4.64 -4.75 5.33
N ILE A 45 3.83 -3.71 5.54
CA ILE A 45 4.17 -2.32 5.26
C ILE A 45 3.82 -1.42 6.46
N PRO A 46 4.57 -0.33 6.70
CA PRO A 46 4.17 0.70 7.65
C PRO A 46 3.01 1.54 7.06
N GLN A 47 1.79 1.00 7.11
CA GLN A 47 0.61 1.55 6.42
C GLN A 47 0.35 3.03 6.78
N ASN A 48 0.33 3.38 8.07
CA ASN A 48 0.06 4.75 8.51
C ASN A 48 1.09 5.76 7.97
N ASP A 49 2.37 5.40 7.97
CA ASP A 49 3.44 6.27 7.44
C ASP A 49 3.33 6.44 5.92
N LEU A 50 2.92 5.38 5.22
CA LEU A 50 2.67 5.46 3.78
C LEU A 50 1.44 6.31 3.49
N LEU A 51 0.35 6.16 4.23
CA LEU A 51 -0.84 7.00 4.05
C LEU A 51 -0.53 8.47 4.33
N GLY A 52 0.34 8.77 5.29
CA GLY A 52 0.82 10.14 5.56
C GLY A 52 1.91 10.64 4.61
N HIS A 53 2.36 9.83 3.65
CA HIS A 53 3.40 10.23 2.72
C HIS A 53 2.82 11.14 1.62
N PRO A 54 3.45 12.30 1.29
CA PRO A 54 2.90 13.28 0.33
C PRO A 54 2.73 12.74 -1.11
N LYS A 55 3.39 11.62 -1.42
CA LYS A 55 3.27 10.93 -2.71
C LYS A 55 2.16 9.88 -2.75
N THR A 56 1.43 9.62 -1.67
CA THR A 56 0.32 8.66 -1.71
C THR A 56 -0.89 9.29 -2.39
N LYS A 57 -1.48 8.57 -3.35
CA LYS A 57 -2.59 9.08 -4.17
C LYS A 57 -3.90 8.35 -3.94
N ALA A 58 -3.85 7.07 -3.61
CA ALA A 58 -5.04 6.29 -3.32
C ALA A 58 -4.71 5.13 -2.37
N PHE A 59 -5.74 4.65 -1.67
CA PHE A 59 -5.65 3.53 -0.75
C PHE A 59 -6.69 2.45 -1.06
N ILE A 60 -6.26 1.40 -1.77
CA ILE A 60 -7.10 0.25 -2.04
C ILE A 60 -7.10 -0.65 -0.80
N THR A 61 -8.27 -0.76 -0.17
CA THR A 61 -8.43 -1.45 1.10
C THR A 61 -9.59 -2.42 1.08
N HIS A 62 -9.49 -3.47 1.91
CA HIS A 62 -10.61 -4.35 2.23
C HIS A 62 -11.67 -3.70 3.16
N VAL A 63 -11.54 -2.41 3.46
CA VAL A 63 -12.53 -1.61 4.20
C VAL A 63 -12.61 -1.98 5.70
N GLY A 64 -11.47 -2.36 6.29
CA GLY A 64 -11.36 -2.54 7.75
C GLY A 64 -11.32 -1.21 8.50
N GLY A 65 -11.90 -1.17 9.70
CA GLY A 65 -12.12 0.07 10.47
C GLY A 65 -10.86 0.94 10.68
N ASN A 66 -9.74 0.34 11.08
CA ASN A 66 -8.49 1.08 11.27
C ASN A 66 -7.98 1.70 9.96
N GLY A 67 -8.06 0.95 8.85
CA GLY A 67 -7.61 1.44 7.55
C GLY A 67 -8.45 2.62 7.06
N ILE A 68 -9.77 2.59 7.28
CA ILE A 68 -10.66 3.72 6.98
C ILE A 68 -10.28 4.94 7.81
N SER A 69 -10.10 4.77 9.13
CA SER A 69 -9.73 5.87 10.03
C SER A 69 -8.41 6.52 9.62
N GLU A 70 -7.40 5.72 9.27
CA GLU A 70 -6.10 6.22 8.80
C GLU A 70 -6.23 6.96 7.45
N ALA A 71 -6.98 6.42 6.50
CA ALA A 71 -7.18 7.05 5.19
C ALA A 71 -7.92 8.39 5.31
N ILE A 72 -8.94 8.46 6.16
CA ILE A 72 -9.65 9.70 6.46
C ILE A 72 -8.71 10.70 7.14
N TYR A 73 -7.91 10.26 8.12
CA TYR A 73 -6.98 11.12 8.85
C TYR A 73 -5.95 11.77 7.91
N HIS A 74 -5.41 11.02 6.94
CA HIS A 74 -4.43 11.51 5.97
C HIS A 74 -5.07 12.09 4.68
N VAL A 75 -6.39 12.13 4.59
CA VAL A 75 -7.15 12.65 3.45
C VAL A 75 -6.78 11.95 2.13
N ILE A 76 -6.66 10.63 2.18
CA ILE A 76 -6.37 9.78 1.01
C ILE A 76 -7.67 9.17 0.49
N PRO A 77 -7.96 9.31 -0.82
CA PRO A 77 -9.13 8.64 -1.41
C PRO A 77 -8.94 7.11 -1.39
N MET A 78 -10.02 6.39 -1.08
CA MET A 78 -10.09 4.92 -1.03
C MET A 78 -10.82 4.36 -2.25
#